data_AF-A0A3C1GIK5-F1
#
_entry.id   AF-A0A3C1GIK5-F1
#
_cell.length_a   1.000
_cell.length_b   1.000
_cell.length_c   1.000
_cell.angle_alpha   90.00
_cell.angle_beta   90.00
_cell.angle_gamma   90.00
#
_symmetry.space_group_name_H-M   'P 1'
#
loop_
_entity.id
_entity.type
_entity.pdbx_description
1 polymer ?
#
loop_
_entity_poly.entity_id
_entity_poly.type
_entity_poly.pdbx_seq_one_letter_code
_entity_poly.pdbx_strand_id
1 'polypeptide(L)'
;MVAGIDWGYSHNFACEIVARSGSGRMAVLGELYQRGRLLEDLLPALLAIQSRLKVAAFYADPSEPEYIATCQRAGLAVTPAINDVLPGIDAVSTAIGAGLTVDPSCRGLLAELPNYHWAPERATGGLRDQPTKLDDDACDALRYAVMGLSSGGVALYV
;
A
#
# COMPACT_ATOMS: atom_id res chain seq x y z
N MET A 1 6.36 -11.42 4.21
CA MET A 1 6.13 -9.99 3.90
C MET A 1 5.19 -9.88 2.74
N VAL A 2 4.41 -8.81 2.68
CA VAL A 2 3.61 -8.43 1.50
C VAL A 2 3.94 -6.99 1.15
N ALA A 3 3.44 -6.51 0.01
CA ALA A 3 3.47 -5.10 -0.30
C ALA A 3 2.12 -4.64 -0.85
N GLY A 4 1.82 -3.36 -0.71
CA GLY A 4 0.69 -2.72 -1.38
C GLY A 4 1.20 -1.76 -2.43
N ILE A 5 0.49 -1.61 -3.54
CA ILE A 5 0.85 -0.73 -4.65
C ILE A 5 -0.30 0.21 -4.96
N ASP A 6 -0.03 1.50 -4.97
CA ASP A 6 -0.88 2.50 -5.61
C ASP A 6 -0.18 3.01 -6.88
N TRP A 7 -0.89 2.94 -8.01
CA TRP A 7 -0.31 3.26 -9.31
C TRP A 7 -0.29 4.76 -9.51
N GLY A 8 0.79 5.34 -10.03
CA GLY A 8 0.82 6.78 -10.30
C GLY A 8 1.83 7.18 -11.35
N TYR A 9 1.43 8.12 -12.22
CA TYR A 9 2.35 8.82 -13.14
C TYR A 9 2.34 10.32 -12.88
N SER A 10 1.16 10.95 -12.98
CA SER A 10 0.99 12.38 -12.69
C SER A 10 0.96 12.67 -11.19
N HIS A 11 0.53 11.71 -10.37
CA HIS A 11 0.74 11.62 -8.92
C HIS A 11 1.85 10.60 -8.63
N ASN A 12 2.14 10.30 -7.37
CA ASN A 12 3.24 9.40 -7.05
C ASN A 12 2.81 7.95 -7.28
N PHE A 13 3.69 7.15 -7.86
CA PHE A 13 3.67 5.72 -7.66
C PHE A 13 4.13 5.44 -6.22
N ALA A 14 3.39 4.62 -5.49
CA ALA A 14 3.75 4.20 -4.16
C ALA A 14 3.69 2.68 -4.01
N CYS A 15 4.69 2.11 -3.34
CA CYS A 15 4.73 0.70 -3.00
C CYS A 15 5.26 0.53 -1.57
N GLU A 16 4.40 0.13 -0.64
CA GLU A 16 4.73 -0.01 0.78
C GLU A 16 4.95 -1.48 1.15
N ILE A 17 6.13 -1.83 1.67
CA ILE A 17 6.51 -3.20 2.02
C ILE A 17 6.23 -3.44 3.50
N VAL A 18 5.30 -4.36 3.80
CA VAL A 18 4.82 -4.63 5.16
C VAL A 18 5.17 -6.04 5.62
N ALA A 19 5.78 -6.13 6.79
CA ALA A 19 5.98 -7.37 7.53
C ALA A 19 4.93 -7.51 8.64
N ARG A 20 4.56 -8.74 8.97
CA ARG A 20 3.76 -9.08 10.14
C ARG A 20 4.54 -10.09 10.99
N SER A 21 4.72 -9.80 12.27
CA SER A 21 5.35 -10.71 13.22
C SER A 21 4.41 -11.87 13.58
N GLY A 22 4.94 -12.92 14.21
CA GLY A 22 4.12 -14.00 14.77
C GLY A 22 3.14 -13.55 15.86
N SER A 23 3.40 -12.41 16.52
CA SER A 23 2.47 -11.78 17.47
C SER A 23 1.41 -10.90 16.80
N GLY A 24 1.43 -10.80 15.46
CA GLY A 24 0.47 -10.04 14.68
C GLY A 24 0.81 -8.55 14.52
N ARG A 25 1.90 -8.05 15.14
CA ARG A 25 2.36 -6.66 14.95
C ARG A 25 2.90 -6.46 13.54
N MET A 26 2.59 -5.30 12.97
CA MET A 26 3.01 -4.97 11.61
C MET A 26 4.16 -3.96 11.61
N ALA A 27 4.99 -3.98 10.58
CA ALA A 27 6.03 -2.98 10.36
C ALA A 27 6.17 -2.69 8.87
N VAL A 28 6.20 -1.41 8.51
CA VAL A 28 6.58 -0.96 7.16
C VAL A 28 8.11 -0.93 7.13
N LEU A 29 8.71 -1.79 6.30
CA LEU A 29 10.16 -2.02 6.27
C LEU A 29 10.87 -1.35 5.10
N GLY A 30 10.12 -0.80 4.15
CA GLY A 30 10.66 -0.10 3.00
C GLY A 30 9.56 0.35 2.06
N GLU A 31 9.90 1.29 1.19
CA GLU A 31 9.02 1.85 0.18
C GLU A 31 9.71 1.91 -1.19
N LEU A 32 8.91 1.93 -2.25
CA LEU A 32 9.30 2.48 -3.55
C LEU A 32 8.31 3.61 -3.89
N TYR A 33 8.76 4.85 -3.76
CA TYR A 33 7.94 6.05 -3.91
C TYR A 33 8.55 6.98 -4.97
N GLN A 34 7.92 7.08 -6.14
CA GLN A 34 8.46 7.83 -7.28
C GLN A 34 7.36 8.48 -8.12
N ARG A 35 7.60 9.66 -8.68
CA ARG A 35 6.66 10.35 -9.58
C ARG A 35 7.16 10.35 -11.02
N GLY A 36 6.24 10.34 -11.99
CA GLY A 36 6.55 10.48 -13.41
C GLY A 36 7.33 9.30 -14.00
N ARG A 37 7.12 8.09 -13.47
CA ARG A 37 7.76 6.86 -13.94
C ARG A 37 6.76 5.98 -14.67
N LEU A 38 7.18 5.40 -15.79
CA LEU A 38 6.39 4.40 -16.49
C LEU A 38 6.49 3.06 -15.79
N LEU A 39 5.49 2.20 -15.99
CA LEU A 39 5.49 0.85 -15.41
C LEU A 39 6.73 0.04 -15.83
N GLU A 40 7.19 0.20 -17.07
CA GLU A 40 8.39 -0.46 -17.59
C GLU A 40 9.66 -0.09 -16.82
N ASP A 41 9.74 1.13 -16.28
CA ASP A 41 10.85 1.59 -15.45
C ASP A 41 10.77 1.06 -14.02
N LEU A 42 9.55 0.89 -13.50
CA LEU A 42 9.26 0.45 -12.13
C LEU A 42 9.39 -1.07 -11.97
N LEU A 43 9.01 -1.83 -13.01
CA LEU A 43 8.90 -3.28 -12.96
C LEU A 43 10.23 -3.99 -12.57
N PRO A 44 11.41 -3.60 -13.10
CA PRO A 44 12.68 -4.18 -12.64
C PRO A 44 12.92 -3.99 -11.14
N ALA A 45 12.55 -2.83 -10.59
CA ALA A 45 12.67 -2.55 -9.16
C ALA A 45 11.69 -3.39 -8.33
N LEU A 46 10.45 -3.56 -8.79
CA LEU A 46 9.46 -4.42 -8.13
C LEU A 46 9.89 -5.89 -8.09
N LEU A 47 10.44 -6.41 -9.19
CA LEU A 47 10.98 -7.78 -9.25
C LEU A 47 12.22 -7.94 -8.33
N ALA A 48 13.06 -6.91 -8.23
CA ALA A 48 14.18 -6.89 -7.30
C ALA A 48 13.70 -6.88 -5.83
N ILE A 49 12.68 -6.09 -5.51
CA ILE A 49 12.04 -6.07 -4.18
C ILE A 49 11.49 -7.46 -3.85
N GLN A 50 10.72 -8.06 -4.76
CA GLN A 50 10.16 -9.41 -4.57
C GLN A 50 11.24 -10.43 -4.23
N SER A 51 12.29 -10.49 -5.04
CA SER A 51 13.34 -11.51 -4.92
C SER A 51 14.26 -11.30 -3.71
N ARG A 52 14.66 -10.05 -3.44
CA ARG A 52 15.62 -9.70 -2.37
C ARG A 52 14.97 -9.68 -1.01
N LEU A 53 13.77 -9.11 -0.90
CA LEU A 53 13.05 -8.99 0.36
C LEU A 53 12.06 -10.13 0.60
N LYS A 54 11.94 -11.11 -0.32
CA LYS A 54 11.01 -12.24 -0.18
C LYS A 54 9.57 -11.76 0.07
N VAL A 55 9.16 -10.74 -0.68
CA VAL A 55 7.76 -10.28 -0.68
C VAL A 55 6.93 -11.38 -1.34
N ALA A 56 5.97 -11.93 -0.60
CA ALA A 56 5.18 -13.08 -1.03
C ALA A 56 4.03 -12.70 -1.97
N ALA A 57 3.50 -11.48 -1.81
CA ALA A 57 2.42 -10.96 -2.63
C ALA A 57 2.45 -9.43 -2.66
N PHE A 58 2.06 -8.86 -3.79
CA PHE A 58 1.77 -7.44 -3.98
C PHE A 58 0.26 -7.26 -4.17
N TYR A 59 -0.35 -6.39 -3.39
CA TYR A 59 -1.77 -6.02 -3.49
C TYR A 59 -1.87 -4.65 -4.14
N ALA A 60 -2.24 -4.61 -5.41
CA ALA A 60 -2.22 -3.39 -6.19
C ALA A 60 -3.61 -2.78 -6.37
N ASP A 61 -3.69 -1.47 -6.48
CA ASP A 61 -4.91 -0.76 -6.84
C ASP A 61 -5.58 -1.45 -8.05
N PRO A 62 -6.84 -1.93 -7.90
CA PRO A 62 -7.55 -2.64 -8.96
C PRO A 62 -7.96 -1.74 -10.13
N SER A 63 -7.82 -0.41 -10.04
CA SER A 63 -8.27 0.52 -11.08
C SER A 63 -7.47 0.42 -12.39
N GLU A 64 -6.25 -0.10 -12.34
CA GLU A 64 -5.36 -0.31 -13.50
C GLU A 64 -5.11 -1.82 -13.78
N PRO A 65 -6.11 -2.57 -14.27
CA PRO A 65 -5.99 -4.01 -14.48
C PRO A 65 -4.94 -4.39 -15.53
N GLU A 66 -4.63 -3.50 -16.47
CA GLU A 66 -3.60 -3.72 -17.49
C GLU A 66 -2.18 -3.73 -16.88
N TYR A 67 -1.93 -2.89 -15.86
CA TYR A 67 -0.67 -2.87 -15.12
C TYR A 67 -0.49 -4.14 -14.31
N ILE A 68 -1.54 -4.59 -13.62
CA ILE A 68 -1.56 -5.87 -12.89
C ILE A 68 -1.24 -7.02 -13.86
N ALA A 69 -1.93 -7.11 -14.99
CA ALA A 69 -1.72 -8.18 -15.96
C ALA A 69 -0.29 -8.15 -16.56
N THR A 70 0.27 -6.97 -16.78
CA THR A 70 1.65 -6.80 -17.27
C THR A 70 2.68 -7.27 -16.25
N CYS A 71 2.53 -6.87 -14.99
CA CYS A 71 3.37 -7.33 -13.88
C CYS A 71 3.30 -8.86 -13.69
N GLN A 72 2.10 -9.44 -13.75
CA GLN A 72 1.90 -10.89 -13.67
C GLN A 72 2.63 -11.64 -14.80
N ARG A 73 2.51 -11.17 -16.05
CA ARG A 73 3.23 -11.74 -17.20
C ARG A 73 4.75 -11.70 -17.02
N ALA A 74 5.25 -10.69 -16.32
CA ALA A 74 6.68 -10.55 -16.00
C ALA A 74 7.14 -11.34 -14.78
N GLY A 75 6.24 -12.06 -14.10
CA GLY A 75 6.56 -12.90 -12.93
C GLY A 75 6.47 -12.20 -11.58
N LEU A 76 5.87 -11.00 -11.50
CA LEU A 76 5.55 -10.37 -10.23
C LEU A 76 4.29 -11.04 -9.64
N ALA A 77 4.37 -11.46 -8.38
CA ALA A 77 3.27 -12.04 -7.62
C ALA A 77 2.30 -10.95 -7.16
N VAL A 78 1.61 -10.33 -8.12
CA VAL A 78 0.67 -9.24 -7.88
C VAL A 78 -0.79 -9.67 -8.08
N THR A 79 -1.67 -9.19 -7.22
CA THR A 79 -3.12 -9.39 -7.30
C THR A 79 -3.85 -8.07 -7.02
N PRO A 80 -5.08 -7.90 -7.52
CA PRO A 80 -5.91 -6.76 -7.17
C PRO A 80 -6.13 -6.68 -5.65
N ALA A 81 -6.01 -5.48 -5.08
CA ALA A 81 -6.26 -5.21 -3.68
C ALA A 81 -7.76 -5.16 -3.36
N ILE A 82 -8.10 -5.51 -2.12
CA ILE A 82 -9.40 -5.15 -1.54
C ILE A 82 -9.30 -3.67 -1.17
N ASN A 83 -9.98 -2.81 -1.94
CA ASN A 83 -9.80 -1.36 -1.90
C ASN A 83 -10.95 -0.62 -1.19
N ASP A 84 -11.79 -1.29 -0.41
CA ASP A 84 -12.79 -0.64 0.44
C ASP A 84 -12.14 0.38 1.38
N VAL A 85 -12.57 1.64 1.30
CA VAL A 85 -11.90 2.77 1.97
C VAL A 85 -12.08 2.71 3.48
N LEU A 86 -13.31 2.71 4.00
CA LEU A 86 -13.57 2.70 5.44
C LEU A 86 -12.98 1.46 6.14
N PRO A 87 -13.25 0.22 5.68
CA PRO A 87 -12.67 -0.97 6.30
C PRO A 87 -11.14 -0.96 6.27
N GLY A 88 -10.55 -0.45 5.19
CA GLY A 88 -9.10 -0.32 5.07
C GLY A 88 -8.51 0.71 6.05
N ILE A 89 -9.14 1.88 6.20
CA ILE A 89 -8.73 2.90 7.17
C ILE A 89 -8.83 2.33 8.60
N ASP A 90 -9.91 1.62 8.91
CA ASP A 90 -10.08 0.98 10.23
C ASP A 90 -9.01 -0.07 10.50
N ALA A 91 -8.63 -0.86 9.48
CA ALA A 91 -7.57 -1.86 9.59
C ALA A 91 -6.19 -1.21 9.85
N VAL A 92 -5.86 -0.14 9.13
CA VAL A 92 -4.61 0.62 9.35
C VAL A 92 -4.60 1.28 10.73
N SER A 93 -5.70 1.93 11.11
CA SER A 93 -5.87 2.54 12.44
C SER A 93 -5.69 1.52 13.56
N THR A 94 -6.30 0.33 13.42
CA THR A 94 -6.12 -0.78 14.35
C THR A 94 -4.66 -1.23 14.43
N ALA A 95 -3.98 -1.35 13.29
CA ALA A 95 -2.56 -1.72 13.25
C ALA A 95 -1.67 -0.67 13.95
N ILE A 96 -1.92 0.62 13.72
CA ILE A 96 -1.23 1.73 14.40
C ILE A 96 -1.47 1.66 15.91
N GLY A 97 -2.72 1.50 16.35
CA GLY A 97 -3.08 1.33 17.76
C GLY A 97 -2.43 0.11 18.42
N ALA A 98 -2.16 -0.94 17.64
CA ALA A 98 -1.45 -2.14 18.08
C ALA A 98 0.09 -2.01 18.04
N GLY A 99 0.62 -0.84 17.65
CA GLY A 99 2.04 -0.53 17.62
C GLY A 99 2.72 -0.82 16.28
N LEU A 100 2.04 -0.58 15.15
CA LEU A 100 2.68 -0.56 13.83
C LEU A 100 3.82 0.45 13.82
N THR A 101 4.97 0.03 13.30
CA THR A 101 6.16 0.86 13.14
C THR A 101 6.45 1.13 11.66
N VAL A 102 7.02 2.30 11.37
CA VAL A 102 7.47 2.68 10.02
C VAL A 102 8.97 2.89 10.05
N ASP A 103 9.70 2.25 9.13
CA ASP A 103 11.14 2.49 8.98
C ASP A 103 11.38 3.96 8.60
N PRO A 104 12.34 4.68 9.24
CA PRO A 104 12.59 6.08 8.95
C PRO A 104 12.98 6.39 7.50
N SER A 105 13.41 5.40 6.73
CA SER A 105 13.70 5.55 5.29
C SER A 105 12.44 5.66 4.42
N CYS A 106 11.26 5.33 4.95
CA CYS A 106 9.98 5.46 4.23
C CYS A 106 9.51 6.92 4.25
N ARG A 107 10.22 7.78 3.50
CA ARG A 107 10.03 9.24 3.52
C ARG A 107 8.73 9.65 2.85
N GLY A 108 8.28 8.94 1.83
CA GLY A 108 7.00 9.18 1.16
C GLY A 108 5.85 8.98 2.14
N LEU A 109 5.75 7.78 2.71
CA LEU A 109 4.71 7.47 3.70
C LEU A 109 4.74 8.42 4.91
N LEU A 110 5.93 8.70 5.46
CA LEU A 110 6.07 9.61 6.60
C LEU A 110 5.72 11.06 6.28
N ALA A 111 5.80 11.48 5.02
CA ALA A 111 5.38 12.82 4.59
C ALA A 111 3.87 12.91 4.38
N GLU A 112 3.23 11.83 3.92
CA GLU A 112 1.78 11.79 3.67
C GLU A 112 0.96 11.59 4.95
N LEU A 113 1.39 10.69 5.85
CA LEU A 113 0.63 10.33 7.06
C LEU A 113 0.12 11.53 7.88
N PRO A 114 0.91 12.59 8.15
CA PRO A 114 0.43 13.76 8.91
C PRO A 114 -0.67 14.56 8.20
N ASN A 115 -0.77 14.44 6.88
CA ASN A 115 -1.68 15.20 6.04
C ASN A 115 -2.91 14.39 5.60
N TYR A 116 -2.99 13.11 5.91
CA TYR A 116 -4.10 12.24 5.52
C TYR A 116 -5.35 12.52 6.37
N HIS A 117 -6.35 13.20 5.79
CA HIS A 117 -7.55 13.67 6.48
C HIS A 117 -8.82 13.47 5.63
N TRP A 118 -9.97 13.40 6.29
CA TRP A 118 -11.28 13.26 5.65
C TRP A 118 -11.62 14.46 4.74
N ALA A 119 -12.17 14.19 3.56
CA ALA A 119 -12.56 15.23 2.63
C ALA A 119 -13.77 16.03 3.16
N PRO A 120 -13.80 17.37 2.98
CA PRO A 120 -14.96 18.17 3.35
C PRO A 120 -16.14 17.89 2.42
N GLU A 121 -17.34 17.73 3.00
CA GLU A 121 -18.59 17.67 2.26
C GLU A 121 -19.19 19.07 2.10
N ARG A 122 -18.95 19.69 0.94
CA ARG A 122 -19.33 21.08 0.68
C ARG A 122 -20.85 21.32 0.78
N ALA A 123 -21.67 20.32 0.48
CA ALA A 123 -23.12 20.46 0.49
C ALA A 123 -23.72 20.50 1.91
N THR A 124 -23.11 19.79 2.87
CA THR A 124 -23.65 19.63 4.23
C THR A 124 -22.81 20.33 5.29
N GLY A 125 -21.58 20.75 4.97
CA GLY A 125 -20.60 21.25 5.92
C GLY A 125 -19.96 20.15 6.78
N GLY A 126 -20.29 18.87 6.50
CA GLY A 126 -19.72 17.70 7.19
C GLY A 126 -18.43 17.20 6.54
N LEU A 127 -18.07 15.95 6.88
CA LEU A 127 -16.96 15.22 6.28
C LEU A 127 -17.51 14.07 5.44
N ARG A 128 -16.78 13.67 4.40
CA ARG A 128 -17.07 12.48 3.60
C ARG A 128 -16.46 11.25 4.23
N ASP A 129 -17.05 10.11 3.92
CA ASP A 129 -16.51 8.77 4.23
C ASP A 129 -15.37 8.36 3.28
N GLN A 130 -14.55 9.35 2.88
CA GLN A 130 -13.35 9.18 2.07
C GLN A 130 -12.35 10.30 2.36
N PRO A 131 -11.04 10.02 2.27
CA PRO A 131 -10.00 11.03 2.45
C PRO A 131 -10.04 12.09 1.34
N THR A 132 -9.41 13.23 1.60
CA THR A 132 -9.02 14.19 0.56
C THR A 132 -8.04 13.52 -0.39
N LYS A 133 -8.33 13.55 -1.70
CA LYS A 133 -7.44 13.05 -2.75
C LYS A 133 -6.27 13.99 -3.02
N LEU A 134 -5.37 14.10 -2.05
CA LEU A 134 -4.17 14.93 -2.11
C LEU A 134 -3.10 14.29 -1.23
N ASP A 135 -1.98 13.93 -1.86
CA ASP A 135 -0.84 13.30 -1.19
C ASP A 135 -1.26 12.07 -0.35
N ASP A 136 -2.03 11.17 -0.97
CA ASP A 136 -2.60 9.96 -0.38
C ASP A 136 -2.06 8.63 -0.95
N ASP A 137 -1.15 8.68 -1.93
CA ASP A 137 -0.67 7.53 -2.69
C ASP A 137 -0.03 6.44 -1.80
N ALA A 138 0.91 6.83 -0.91
CA ALA A 138 1.56 5.90 0.03
C ALA A 138 0.61 5.43 1.14
N CYS A 139 -0.34 6.27 1.56
CA CYS A 139 -1.38 5.88 2.51
C CYS A 139 -2.32 4.82 1.92
N ASP A 140 -2.69 4.95 0.65
CA ASP A 140 -3.50 3.96 -0.06
C ASP A 140 -2.72 2.67 -0.31
N ALA A 141 -1.45 2.75 -0.71
CA ALA A 141 -0.57 1.59 -0.80
C ALA A 141 -0.45 0.84 0.53
N LEU A 142 -0.25 1.55 1.66
CA LEU A 142 -0.24 0.94 2.99
C LEU A 142 -1.57 0.23 3.31
N ARG A 143 -2.70 0.87 3.00
CA ARG A 143 -4.04 0.31 3.20
C ARG A 143 -4.21 -1.01 2.45
N TYR A 144 -3.79 -1.07 1.19
CA TYR A 144 -3.86 -2.31 0.39
C TYR A 144 -3.01 -3.44 1.00
N ALA A 145 -1.80 -3.13 1.46
CA ALA A 145 -0.92 -4.09 2.12
C ALA A 145 -1.54 -4.66 3.42
N VAL A 146 -2.09 -3.77 4.26
CA VAL A 146 -2.70 -4.12 5.55
C VAL A 146 -3.98 -4.95 5.35
N MET A 147 -4.80 -4.58 4.37
CA MET A 147 -6.00 -5.36 4.00
C MET A 147 -5.62 -6.76 3.53
N GLY A 148 -4.62 -6.88 2.65
CA GLY A 148 -4.13 -8.18 2.19
C GLY A 148 -3.60 -9.09 3.30
N LEU A 149 -2.96 -8.53 4.34
CA LEU A 149 -2.54 -9.28 5.53
C LEU A 149 -3.68 -9.71 6.44
N SER A 150 -4.80 -8.98 6.41
CA SER A 150 -5.97 -9.23 7.26
C SER A 150 -6.91 -10.27 6.65
N SER A 151 -7.03 -10.28 5.32
CA SER A 151 -7.81 -11.26 4.56
C SER A 151 -7.07 -12.58 4.35
N GLY A 152 -5.73 -12.57 4.42
CA GLY A 152 -4.88 -13.74 4.30
C GLY A 152 -4.67 -14.46 5.63
N GLY A 153 -5.48 -15.47 5.92
CA GLY A 153 -5.22 -16.48 6.95
C GLY A 153 -4.02 -17.40 6.66
N VAL A 154 -2.93 -16.86 6.11
CA VAL A 154 -1.71 -17.65 5.89
C VAL A 154 -0.86 -17.57 7.14
N ALA A 155 -1.12 -18.52 8.05
CA ALA A 155 -0.12 -18.95 9.01
C ALA A 155 1.07 -19.52 8.21
N LEU A 156 2.10 -18.71 7.99
CA LEU A 156 3.41 -19.22 7.57
C LEU A 156 4.03 -19.88 8.80
N TYR A 157 3.77 -21.18 8.97
CA TYR A 157 4.63 -22.03 9.77
C TYR A 157 5.98 -22.13 9.04
N VAL A 158 7.03 -21.64 9.69
CA VAL A 158 8.40 -22.11 9.48
C VAL A 158 8.70 -23.22 10.47
#